data_AF-F9Q4C0-F1
#
_entry.id   AF-F9Q4C0-F1
#
_cell.length_a   1.000
_cell.length_b   1.000
_cell.length_c   1.000
_cell.angle_alpha   90.00
_cell.angle_beta   90.00
_cell.angle_gamma   90.00
#
_symmetry.space_group_name_H-M   'P 1'
#
loop_
_entity.id
_entity.type
_entity.pdbx_description
1 polymer ?
#
loop_
_entity_poly.entity_id
_entity_poly.type
_entity_poly.pdbx_seq_one_letter_code
_entity_poly.pdbx_strand_id
1 'polypeptide(L)'
;MTRNSIRNWVASYTNPNYYKWAICLKEDPEHVIGDISIVEMNESDSSCEIGYILGKNYWGRGMMTEALKAVLDFCFTQVGFQKARARYASLNPASGRVMEKAGMSYLKTITNGVERKDYVADLIYYQISREDR
;
A
#
# COMPACT_ATOMS: atom_id res chain seq x y z
N MET A 1 9.00 -0.51 -20.32
CA MET A 1 8.58 0.20 -19.09
C MET A 1 8.97 -0.56 -17.82
N THR A 2 8.50 -1.80 -17.60
CA THR A 2 8.69 -2.54 -16.34
C THR A 2 10.14 -2.72 -15.89
N ARG A 3 11.07 -3.07 -16.80
CA ARG A 3 12.50 -3.22 -16.44
C ARG A 3 13.16 -1.90 -15.97
N ASN A 4 12.76 -0.76 -16.53
CA ASN A 4 13.29 0.53 -16.10
C ASN A 4 12.75 0.93 -14.73
N SER A 5 11.46 0.68 -14.46
CA SER A 5 10.88 0.90 -13.14
C SER A 5 11.61 0.10 -12.06
N ILE A 6 11.89 -1.18 -12.32
CA ILE A 6 12.64 -2.03 -11.39
C ILE A 6 14.06 -1.50 -11.16
N ARG A 7 14.79 -1.12 -12.21
CA ARG A 7 16.12 -0.52 -12.06
C ARG A 7 16.10 0.74 -11.21
N ASN A 8 15.12 1.60 -11.42
CA ASN A 8 14.97 2.82 -10.63
C ASN A 8 14.69 2.50 -9.16
N TRP A 9 13.80 1.53 -8.87
CA TRP A 9 13.54 1.08 -7.50
C TRP A 9 14.79 0.52 -6.83
N VAL A 10 15.57 -0.30 -7.54
CA VAL A 10 16.82 -0.85 -7.01
C VAL A 10 17.81 0.26 -6.69
N ALA A 11 17.94 1.26 -7.57
CA ALA A 11 18.82 2.41 -7.33
C ALA A 11 18.36 3.25 -6.12
N SER A 12 17.05 3.33 -5.86
CA SER A 12 16.48 4.09 -4.74
C SER A 12 16.81 3.52 -3.37
N TYR A 13 17.23 2.25 -3.24
CA TYR A 13 17.66 1.69 -1.93
C TYR A 13 18.95 2.29 -1.38
N THR A 14 19.63 3.15 -2.16
CA THR A 14 20.69 4.02 -1.61
C THR A 14 20.16 5.04 -0.61
N ASN A 15 18.85 5.35 -0.66
CA ASN A 15 18.16 6.15 0.35
C ASN A 15 17.64 5.22 1.46
N PRO A 16 18.09 5.39 2.72
CA PRO A 16 17.63 4.56 3.84
C PRO A 16 16.14 4.72 4.15
N ASN A 17 15.52 5.83 3.71
CA ASN A 17 14.09 6.11 3.85
C ASN A 17 13.28 5.70 2.61
N TYR A 18 13.78 4.74 1.82
CA TYR A 18 13.07 4.18 0.68
C TYR A 18 12.50 2.80 1.02
N TYR A 19 11.18 2.72 1.14
CA TYR A 19 10.48 1.52 1.58
C TYR A 19 9.64 0.93 0.45
N LYS A 20 10.20 -0.09 -0.20
CA LYS A 20 9.51 -0.91 -1.20
C LYS A 20 9.84 -2.37 -0.96
N TRP A 21 8.83 -3.22 -1.04
CA TRP A 21 8.98 -4.66 -0.84
C TRP A 21 8.35 -5.41 -1.99
N ALA A 22 9.05 -6.44 -2.46
CA ALA A 22 8.45 -7.48 -3.28
C ALA A 22 7.63 -8.41 -2.37
N ILE A 23 6.48 -8.84 -2.85
CA ILE A 23 5.68 -9.89 -2.21
C ILE A 23 5.99 -11.17 -2.96
N CYS A 24 6.46 -12.20 -2.25
CA CYS A 24 6.78 -13.51 -2.80
C CYS A 24 5.99 -14.60 -2.08
N LEU A 25 5.84 -15.77 -2.72
CA LEU A 25 5.31 -16.95 -2.05
C LEU A 25 6.36 -17.51 -1.08
N LYS A 26 5.91 -18.06 0.04
CA LYS A 26 6.82 -18.65 1.03
C LYS A 26 7.52 -19.90 0.47
N GLU A 27 6.78 -20.69 -0.29
CA GLU A 27 7.24 -21.92 -0.93
C GLU A 27 8.11 -21.64 -2.17
N ASP A 28 8.03 -20.43 -2.73
CA ASP A 28 8.79 -20.01 -3.91
C ASP A 28 9.23 -18.54 -3.78
N PRO A 29 10.30 -18.26 -3.00
CA PRO A 29 10.73 -16.90 -2.68
C PRO A 29 11.26 -16.10 -3.88
N GLU A 30 11.66 -16.76 -4.96
CA GLU A 30 12.11 -16.10 -6.19
C GLU A 30 10.93 -15.62 -7.04
N HIS A 31 9.74 -16.18 -6.82
CA HIS A 31 8.53 -15.82 -7.54
C HIS A 31 7.82 -14.61 -6.92
N VAL A 32 8.07 -13.44 -7.49
CA VAL A 32 7.40 -12.19 -7.13
C VAL A 32 5.96 -12.17 -7.64
N ILE A 33 5.01 -12.04 -6.72
CA ILE A 33 3.56 -12.04 -6.98
C ILE A 33 2.93 -10.65 -6.85
N GLY A 34 3.68 -9.65 -6.39
CA GLY A 34 3.21 -8.28 -6.21
C GLY A 34 4.23 -7.39 -5.52
N ASP A 35 3.81 -6.20 -5.14
CA ASP A 35 4.60 -5.28 -4.35
C ASP A 35 3.75 -4.44 -3.40
N ILE A 36 4.39 -4.00 -2.33
CA ILE A 36 3.83 -3.08 -1.34
C ILE A 36 4.92 -2.07 -0.97
N SER A 37 4.55 -0.81 -0.76
CA SER A 37 5.52 0.26 -0.50
C SER A 37 4.89 1.40 0.27
N ILE A 38 5.73 2.17 0.96
CA ILE A 38 5.38 3.51 1.41
C ILE A 38 5.57 4.45 0.22
N VAL A 39 4.47 5.02 -0.27
CA VAL A 39 4.46 5.88 -1.47
C VAL A 39 4.57 7.36 -1.13
N GLU A 40 4.22 7.74 0.10
CA GLU A 40 4.33 9.10 0.61
C GLU A 40 4.61 9.07 2.12
N MET A 41 5.40 10.02 2.60
CA MET A 41 5.69 10.21 4.02
C MET A 41 5.46 11.67 4.35
N ASN A 42 4.78 11.94 5.47
CA ASN A 42 4.53 13.27 5.97
C ASN A 42 5.06 13.37 7.40
N GLU A 43 6.18 14.08 7.56
CA GLU A 43 6.83 14.27 8.85
C GLU A 43 5.99 15.13 9.80
N SER A 44 5.25 16.11 9.25
CA SER A 44 4.50 17.08 10.07
C SER A 44 3.36 16.45 10.88
N ASP A 45 2.76 15.37 10.39
CA ASP A 45 1.73 14.60 11.11
C ASP A 45 2.16 13.16 11.43
N SER A 46 3.47 12.87 11.27
CA SER A 46 4.08 11.56 11.48
C SER A 46 3.31 10.43 10.80
N SER A 47 2.93 10.64 9.54
CA SER A 47 2.13 9.69 8.77
C SER A 47 2.81 9.19 7.51
N CYS A 48 2.32 8.06 7.00
CA CYS A 48 2.72 7.51 5.72
C CYS A 48 1.49 7.10 4.89
N GLU A 49 1.64 7.05 3.57
CA GLU A 49 0.69 6.44 2.65
C GLU A 49 1.27 5.13 2.10
N ILE A 50 0.50 4.05 2.17
CA ILE A 50 0.86 2.73 1.66
C ILE A 50 0.14 2.49 0.33
N GLY A 51 0.92 2.08 -0.67
CA GLY A 51 0.42 1.60 -1.95
C GLY A 51 0.78 0.13 -2.16
N TYR A 52 -0.10 -0.62 -2.82
CA TYR A 52 0.14 -2.03 -3.10
C TYR A 52 -0.53 -2.51 -4.40
N ILE A 53 0.05 -3.57 -4.97
CA ILE A 53 -0.50 -4.30 -6.10
C ILE A 53 -0.20 -5.79 -5.95
N LEU A 54 -1.15 -6.62 -6.36
CA LEU A 54 -1.00 -8.08 -6.38
C LEU A 54 -1.38 -8.61 -7.76
N GLY A 55 -0.69 -9.63 -8.23
CA GLY A 55 -1.04 -10.33 -9.46
C GLY A 55 -2.44 -10.94 -9.37
N LYS A 56 -3.20 -10.85 -10.47
CA LYS A 56 -4.62 -11.28 -10.52
C LYS A 56 -4.85 -12.73 -10.07
N ASN A 57 -3.91 -13.62 -10.37
CA ASN A 57 -3.99 -15.05 -10.01
C ASN A 57 -3.98 -15.29 -8.48
N TYR A 58 -3.54 -14.30 -7.71
CA TYR A 58 -3.37 -14.36 -6.26
C TYR A 58 -4.45 -13.58 -5.50
N TRP A 59 -5.39 -12.95 -6.21
CA TRP A 59 -6.50 -12.22 -5.59
C TRP A 59 -7.45 -13.14 -4.83
N GLY A 60 -8.14 -12.59 -3.83
CA GLY A 60 -9.16 -13.31 -3.06
C GLY A 60 -8.62 -14.31 -2.03
N ARG A 61 -7.30 -14.48 -1.92
CA ARG A 61 -6.65 -15.45 -1.02
C ARG A 61 -6.18 -14.86 0.31
N GLY A 62 -6.47 -13.60 0.59
CA GLY A 62 -6.03 -12.91 1.83
C GLY A 62 -4.57 -12.45 1.84
N MET A 63 -3.75 -12.83 0.84
CA MET A 63 -2.32 -12.54 0.78
C MET A 63 -1.98 -11.04 0.90
N MET A 64 -2.72 -10.15 0.23
CA MET A 64 -2.47 -8.72 0.35
C MET A 64 -2.86 -8.17 1.73
N THR A 65 -3.88 -8.72 2.38
CA THR A 65 -4.24 -8.34 3.75
C THR A 65 -3.14 -8.74 4.72
N GLU A 66 -2.56 -9.93 4.57
CA GLU A 66 -1.42 -10.38 5.36
C GLU A 66 -0.21 -9.46 5.17
N ALA A 67 0.15 -9.18 3.90
CA ALA A 67 1.26 -8.28 3.58
C ALA A 67 1.04 -6.86 4.15
N LEU A 68 -0.17 -6.30 4.01
CA LEU A 68 -0.51 -4.99 4.55
C LEU A 68 -0.40 -4.95 6.07
N LYS A 69 -0.88 -6.00 6.78
CA LYS A 69 -0.73 -6.08 8.24
C LYS A 69 0.73 -6.11 8.69
N ALA A 70 1.59 -6.85 7.98
CA ALA A 70 3.02 -6.90 8.28
C ALA A 70 3.71 -5.54 8.05
N VAL A 71 3.37 -4.85 6.96
CA VAL A 71 3.93 -3.51 6.68
C VAL A 71 3.42 -2.47 7.69
N LEU A 72 2.15 -2.50 8.06
CA LEU A 72 1.62 -1.64 9.13
C LEU A 72 2.35 -1.85 10.45
N ASP A 73 2.68 -3.10 10.79
CA ASP A 73 3.48 -3.42 11.97
C ASP A 73 4.86 -2.79 11.93
N PHE A 74 5.56 -2.97 10.82
CA PHE A 74 6.86 -2.37 10.59
C PHE A 74 6.82 -0.84 10.68
N CYS A 75 5.82 -0.19 10.06
CA CYS A 75 5.66 1.26 10.08
C CYS A 75 5.53 1.81 11.51
N PHE A 76 4.79 1.13 12.38
CA PHE A 76 4.53 1.61 13.74
C PHE A 76 5.63 1.22 14.74
N THR A 77 6.22 0.03 14.59
CA THR A 77 7.18 -0.51 15.57
C THR A 77 8.63 -0.15 15.26
N GLN A 78 9.01 -0.14 13.98
CA GLN A 78 10.39 0.07 13.55
C GLN A 78 10.63 1.48 13.04
N VAL A 79 9.72 2.00 12.20
CA VAL A 79 9.91 3.35 11.61
C VAL A 79 9.40 4.45 12.55
N GLY A 80 8.36 4.16 13.34
CA GLY A 80 7.83 5.09 14.35
C GLY A 80 6.74 6.04 13.85
N PHE A 81 6.10 5.74 12.71
CA PHE A 81 4.91 6.48 12.28
C PHE A 81 3.79 6.39 13.32
N GLN A 82 2.95 7.41 13.38
CA GLN A 82 1.76 7.44 14.24
C GLN A 82 0.48 7.07 13.49
N LYS A 83 0.47 7.30 12.16
CA LYS A 83 -0.69 7.06 11.29
C LYS A 83 -0.24 6.44 9.98
N ALA A 84 -1.01 5.50 9.47
CA ALA A 84 -0.84 4.96 8.12
C ALA A 84 -2.13 5.12 7.33
N ARG A 85 -2.00 5.60 6.09
CA ARG A 85 -3.10 5.82 5.15
C ARG A 85 -2.95 4.91 3.95
N ALA A 86 -4.06 4.59 3.31
CA ALA A 86 -4.08 3.94 2.01
C ALA A 86 -5.32 4.41 1.26
N ARG A 87 -5.30 4.32 -0.08
CA ARG A 87 -6.41 4.80 -0.90
C ARG A 87 -6.68 3.91 -2.10
N TYR A 88 -7.93 3.92 -2.57
CA TYR A 88 -8.33 3.22 -3.77
C TYR A 88 -9.34 4.04 -4.57
N ALA A 89 -9.33 3.85 -5.89
CA ALA A 89 -10.36 4.41 -6.76
C ALA A 89 -11.67 3.64 -6.59
N SER A 90 -12.84 4.29 -6.63
CA SER A 90 -14.16 3.65 -6.45
C SER A 90 -14.40 2.46 -7.39
N LEU A 91 -13.77 2.46 -8.57
CA LEU A 91 -13.80 1.37 -9.55
C LEU A 91 -13.05 0.10 -9.11
N ASN A 92 -12.28 0.14 -8.01
CA ASN A 92 -11.54 -0.99 -7.45
C ASN A 92 -11.86 -1.24 -5.96
N PRO A 93 -13.11 -1.62 -5.64
CA PRO A 93 -13.54 -1.84 -4.25
C PRO A 93 -12.82 -3.03 -3.57
N ALA A 94 -12.19 -3.91 -4.34
CA ALA A 94 -11.40 -5.02 -3.78
C ALA A 94 -10.21 -4.52 -2.95
N SER A 95 -9.63 -3.37 -3.32
CA SER A 95 -8.56 -2.75 -2.54
C SER A 95 -9.07 -2.21 -1.21
N GLY A 96 -10.25 -1.58 -1.17
CA GLY A 96 -10.89 -1.14 0.08
C GLY A 96 -11.11 -2.29 1.06
N ARG A 97 -11.60 -3.44 0.59
CA ARG A 97 -11.78 -4.65 1.43
C ARG A 97 -10.48 -5.17 2.05
N VAL A 98 -9.34 -4.97 1.39
CA VAL A 98 -8.03 -5.32 1.96
C VAL A 98 -7.73 -4.41 3.15
N MET A 99 -7.95 -3.10 3.01
CA MET A 99 -7.73 -2.09 4.06
C MET A 99 -8.62 -2.36 5.28
N GLU A 100 -9.93 -2.59 5.06
CA GLU A 100 -10.88 -2.95 6.11
C GLU A 100 -10.42 -4.19 6.89
N LYS A 101 -10.06 -5.28 6.18
CA LYS A 101 -9.58 -6.53 6.82
C LYS A 101 -8.23 -6.38 7.51
N ALA A 102 -7.45 -5.35 7.13
CA ALA A 102 -6.20 -4.99 7.80
C ALA A 102 -6.42 -4.14 9.06
N GLY A 103 -7.67 -3.76 9.37
CA GLY A 103 -8.04 -2.96 10.54
C GLY A 103 -8.08 -1.45 10.26
N MET A 104 -7.93 -1.03 9.00
CA MET A 104 -8.05 0.38 8.65
C MET A 104 -9.52 0.79 8.59
N SER A 105 -9.79 2.03 8.95
CA SER A 105 -11.11 2.64 8.93
C SER A 105 -11.24 3.70 7.83
N TYR A 106 -12.43 3.88 7.30
CA TYR A 106 -12.73 4.95 6.34
C TYR A 106 -12.35 6.32 6.92
N LEU A 107 -11.65 7.13 6.13
CA LEU A 107 -11.25 8.47 6.50
C LEU A 107 -12.04 9.53 5.74
N LYS A 108 -12.00 9.48 4.40
CA LYS A 108 -12.65 10.46 3.53
C LYS A 108 -12.77 9.95 2.09
N THR A 109 -13.65 10.60 1.33
CA THR A 109 -13.78 10.43 -0.12
C THR A 109 -13.49 11.76 -0.79
N ILE A 110 -12.66 11.74 -1.83
CA ILE A 110 -12.50 12.86 -2.74
C ILE A 110 -13.29 12.53 -4.00
N THR A 111 -14.41 13.25 -4.20
CA THR A 111 -15.24 13.11 -5.40
C THR A 111 -14.43 13.46 -6.63
N ASN A 112 -14.49 12.62 -7.67
CA ASN A 112 -13.68 12.77 -8.89
C ASN A 112 -12.16 12.87 -8.61
N GLY A 113 -11.68 12.29 -7.51
CA GLY A 113 -10.27 12.36 -7.10
C GLY A 113 -9.30 11.58 -8.01
N VAL A 114 -9.82 10.76 -8.93
CA VAL A 114 -9.04 10.12 -10.00
C VAL A 114 -9.57 10.58 -11.34
N GLU A 115 -8.74 11.30 -12.08
CA GLU A 115 -9.00 11.68 -13.46
C GLU A 115 -7.99 11.00 -14.38
N ARG A 116 -8.50 10.16 -15.28
CA ARG A 116 -7.76 9.53 -16.36
C ARG A 116 -8.49 9.83 -17.66
N LYS A 117 -7.77 9.73 -18.78
CA LYS A 117 -8.33 10.00 -20.11
C LYS A 117 -9.65 9.26 -20.38
N ASP A 118 -9.79 8.04 -19.85
CA ASP A 118 -10.91 7.14 -20.16
C ASP A 118 -11.95 7.04 -19.03
N TYR A 119 -11.67 7.57 -17.84
CA TYR A 119 -12.60 7.51 -16.72
C TYR A 119 -12.32 8.55 -15.63
N VAL A 120 -13.40 8.93 -14.94
CA VAL A 120 -13.36 9.68 -13.68
C VAL A 120 -13.90 8.78 -12.58
N ALA A 121 -13.24 8.77 -11.42
CA ALA A 121 -13.65 7.98 -10.27
C ALA A 121 -13.36 8.71 -8.95
N ASP A 122 -14.11 8.37 -7.92
CA ASP A 122 -13.84 8.86 -6.57
C ASP A 122 -12.59 8.21 -6.01
N LEU A 123 -11.86 8.94 -5.17
CA LEU A 123 -10.69 8.45 -4.45
C LEU A 123 -11.02 8.32 -2.98
N ILE A 124 -11.07 7.08 -2.49
CA ILE A 124 -11.47 6.75 -1.12
C ILE A 124 -10.23 6.49 -0.30
N TYR A 125 -10.12 7.16 0.84
CA TYR A 125 -9.03 7.04 1.80
C TYR A 125 -9.47 6.25 3.03
N TYR A 126 -8.56 5.41 3.49
CA TYR A 126 -8.61 4.69 4.75
C TYR A 126 -7.40 5.07 5.60
N GLN A 127 -7.53 4.96 6.92
CA GLN A 127 -6.49 5.25 7.89
C GLN A 127 -6.54 4.27 9.07
N ILE A 128 -5.38 4.02 9.67
CA ILE A 128 -5.25 3.40 11.00
C ILE A 128 -4.19 4.17 11.79
N SER A 129 -4.41 4.34 13.09
CA SER A 129 -3.47 4.97 14.00
C SER A 129 -2.74 3.91 14.82
N ARG A 130 -1.55 4.25 15.33
CA ARG A 130 -0.77 3.36 16.21
C ARG A 130 -1.55 2.95 17.47
N GLU A 131 -2.42 3.81 17.97
CA GLU A 131 -3.25 3.58 19.17
C GLU A 131 -4.42 2.61 18.92
N ASP A 132 -4.86 2.45 17.67
CA ASP A 132 -5.99 1.60 17.29
C ASP A 132 -5.60 0.11 17.16
N ARG A 133 -4.40 -0.24 17.64
CA ARG A 133 -3.74 -1.52 17.36
C ARG A 133 -3.34 -2.27 18.63
#